data_AF-A0A7C6GM75-F1
#
_entry.id   AF-A0A7C6GM75-F1
#
_cell.length_a   1.000
_cell.length_b   1.000
_cell.length_c   1.000
_cell.angle_alpha   90.00
_cell.angle_beta   90.00
_cell.angle_gamma   90.00
#
_symmetry.space_group_name_H-M   'P 1'
#
loop_
_entity.id
_entity.type
_entity.pdbx_description
1 polymer ?
#
loop_
_entity_poly.entity_id
_entity_poly.type
_entity_poly.pdbx_seq_one_letter_code
_entity_poly.pdbx_strand_id
1 'polypeptide(L)' 'CYIRWYNEKRIKMRLGGMSPLVYRRSLGLVA' A
#
# COMPACT_ATOMS: atom_id res chain seq x y z
N CYS A 1 2.79 -16.66 -6.79
CA CYS A 1 2.69 -16.39 -5.34
C CYS A 1 3.70 -15.37 -4.80
N TYR A 2 4.93 -15.27 -5.34
CA TYR A 2 5.96 -14.32 -4.88
C TYR A 2 5.63 -12.83 -5.11
N ILE A 3 5.10 -12.49 -6.30
CA ILE A 3 4.82 -11.10 -6.69
C ILE A 3 3.82 -10.43 -5.73
N ARG A 4 2.77 -11.16 -5.31
CA ARG A 4 1.75 -10.62 -4.40
C ARG A 4 2.33 -10.35 -3.01
N TRP A 5 3.15 -11.27 -2.50
CA TRP A 5 3.84 -11.10 -1.22
C TRP A 5 4.83 -9.92 -1.25
N TYR A 6 5.60 -9.80 -2.32
CA TYR A 6 6.56 -8.69 -2.49
C TYR A 6 5.85 -7.33 -2.55
N ASN A 7 4.76 -7.23 -3.32
CA ASN A 7 3.94 -6.02 -3.42
C ASN A 7 3.31 -5.65 -2.07
N GLU A 8 2.75 -6.61 -1.33
CA GLU A 8 2.20 -6.36 0.00
C GLU A 8 3.27 -5.89 1.00
N LYS A 9 4.46 -6.50 0.98
CA LYS A 9 5.60 -6.09 1.83
C LYS A 9 6.09 -4.68 1.48
N ARG A 10 6.21 -4.35 0.19
CA ARG A 10 6.63 -3.02 -0.29
C ARG A 10 5.62 -1.93 0.02
N ILE A 11 4.32 -2.22 -0.13
CA ILE A 11 3.24 -1.32 0.27
C ILE A 11 3.38 -1.03 1.76
N LYS A 12 3.45 -2.05 2.62
CA LYS A 12 3.60 -1.84 4.08
C LYS A 12 4.84 -1.01 4.46
N MET A 13 5.99 -1.25 3.82
CA MET A 13 7.20 -0.44 4.02
C MET A 13 7.02 1.02 3.61
N ARG A 14 6.45 1.27 2.42
CA ARG A 14 6.22 2.63 1.92
C ARG A 14 5.15 3.39 2.71
N LEU A 15 4.19 2.67 3.27
CA LEU A 15 3.10 3.24 4.04
C LEU A 15 3.49 3.60 5.48
N GLY A 16 4.68 3.20 5.97
CA GLY A 16 5.07 3.47 7.36
C GLY A 16 4.10 2.88 8.40
N GLY A 17 3.38 1.81 8.05
CA GLY A 17 2.33 1.22 8.90
C GLY A 17 0.91 1.71 8.63
N MET A 18 0.68 2.61 7.67
CA MET A 18 -0.67 2.97 7.23
C MET A 18 -1.38 1.82 6.50
N SER A 19 -2.71 1.83 6.51
CA SER A 19 -3.54 0.89 5.74
C SER A 19 -3.53 1.23 4.24
N PRO A 20 -3.49 0.25 3.31
CA PRO A 20 -3.51 0.47 1.86
C PRO A 20 -4.66 1.32 1.33
N LEU A 21 -5.80 1.32 2.02
CA LEU A 21 -6.94 2.19 1.69
C LEU A 21 -6.65 3.66 2.01
N VAL A 22 -6.08 3.92 3.19
CA VAL A 22 -5.74 5.26 3.65
C VAL A 22 -4.65 5.87 2.77
N TYR A 23 -3.66 5.09 2.35
CA TYR A 23 -2.62 5.55 1.43
C TYR A 23 -3.12 5.84 0.02
N ARG A 24 -4.06 5.04 -0.49
CA ARG A 24 -4.68 5.34 -1.79
C ARG A 24 -5.51 6.61 -1.72
N ARG A 25 -6.18 6.85 -0.58
CA ARG A 25 -6.88 8.11 -0.31
C ARG A 25 -5.92 9.29 -0.17
N SER A 26 -4.76 9.13 0.49
CA SER A 26 -3.75 10.19 0.63
C SER A 26 -3.07 10.53 -0.70
N LEU A 27 -2.94 9.55 -1.60
CA LEU A 27 -2.44 9.78 -2.97
C LEU A 27 -3.49 10.41 -3.89
N GLY A 28 -4.73 10.63 -3.43
CA GLY A 28 -5.82 11.13 -4.28
C GLY A 28 -6.23 10.18 -5.41
N LEU A 29 -5.85 8.89 -5.29
CA LEU A 29 -6.18 7.84 -6.27
C LEU A 29 -7.58 7.26 -6.06
N VAL A 30 -8.26 7.65 -4.98
CA VAL A 30 -9.64 7.28 -4.70
C VAL A 30 -10.44 8.57 -4.63
N ALA A 31 -11.25 8.82 -5.66
CA ALA A 31 -12.37 9.76 -5.62
C ALA A 31 -13.51 9.15 -4.79
#